data_AF-A0A7C9EY46-F1
#
_entry.id   AF-A0A7C9EY46-F1
#
_cell.length_a   1.000
_cell.length_b   1.000
_cell.length_c   1.000
_cell.angle_alpha   90.00
_cell.angle_beta   90.00
_cell.angle_gamma   90.00
#
_symmetry.space_group_name_H-M   'P 1'
#
loop_
_entity.id
_entity.type
_entity.pdbx_description
1 polymer ?
#
loop_
_entity_poly.entity_id
_entity_poly.type
_entity_poly.pdbx_seq_one_letter_code
_entity_poly.pdbx_strand_id
1 'polypeptide(L)'
;RYLQSLDFKGSSNLRELPREFYRLTSLKHLRLGADTSLIDMPPRFGELTSLQLLDTFVVGENNGLDALSGMNLAETLEIYFKKQRESGVSEATKANLKGKKLTAL
;
A
#
# COMPACT_ATOMS: atom_id res chain seq x y z
N ARG A 1 17.54 16.14 -8.76
CA ARG A 1 16.33 16.38 -7.94
C ARG A 1 15.62 15.03 -7.83
N TYR A 2 15.39 14.50 -6.62
CA TYR A 2 14.73 13.20 -6.44
C TYR A 2 13.21 13.37 -6.33
N LEU A 3 12.45 12.37 -6.78
CA LEU A 3 11.00 12.37 -6.70
C LEU A 3 10.55 12.17 -5.25
N GLN A 4 9.65 13.02 -4.76
CA GLN A 4 9.18 13.01 -3.36
C GLN A 4 7.67 12.78 -3.21
N SER A 5 6.89 13.03 -4.26
CA SER A 5 5.44 12.89 -4.22
C SER A 5 4.93 12.26 -5.51
N LEU A 6 4.03 11.29 -5.37
CA LEU A 6 3.24 10.70 -6.45
C LEU A 6 1.77 10.73 -6.03
N ASP A 7 0.91 11.17 -6.93
CA ASP A 7 -0.52 11.24 -6.71
C ASP A 7 -1.23 10.59 -7.91
N PHE A 8 -1.84 9.44 -7.65
CA PHE A 8 -2.64 8.66 -8.58
C PHE A 8 -4.13 8.68 -8.23
N LYS A 9 -4.56 9.55 -7.29
CA LYS A 9 -5.96 9.64 -6.89
C LYS A 9 -6.85 9.92 -8.10
N GLY A 10 -7.95 9.18 -8.23
CA GLY A 10 -8.85 9.29 -9.39
C GLY A 10 -8.37 8.54 -10.64
N SER A 11 -7.23 7.85 -10.57
CA SER A 11 -6.74 7.02 -11.68
C SER A 11 -7.42 5.65 -11.65
N SER A 12 -8.54 5.55 -12.37
CA SER A 12 -9.32 4.30 -12.49
C SER A 12 -8.65 3.22 -13.36
N ASN A 13 -7.57 3.53 -14.08
CA ASN A 13 -6.89 2.58 -14.99
C ASN A 13 -5.54 2.09 -14.46
N LEU A 14 -5.08 2.56 -13.30
CA LEU A 14 -3.79 2.14 -12.74
C LEU A 14 -3.95 0.73 -12.15
N ARG A 15 -3.51 -0.29 -12.89
CA ARG A 15 -3.62 -1.69 -12.46
C ARG A 15 -2.37 -2.21 -11.77
N GLU A 16 -1.21 -1.66 -12.08
CA GLU A 16 0.09 -2.11 -11.56
C GLU A 16 1.04 -0.94 -11.35
N LEU A 17 1.97 -1.10 -10.41
CA LEU A 17 3.15 -0.25 -10.26
C LEU A 17 4.38 -1.00 -10.77
N PRO A 18 5.41 -0.31 -11.31
CA PRO A 18 6.64 -0.96 -11.77
C PRO A 18 7.30 -1.81 -10.69
N ARG A 19 7.94 -2.92 -11.07
CA ARG A 19 8.63 -3.81 -10.12
C ARG A 19 9.76 -3.10 -9.37
N GLU A 20 10.35 -2.09 -9.97
CA GLU A 20 11.45 -1.28 -9.44
C GLU A 20 10.98 -0.11 -8.57
N PHE A 21 9.70 -0.04 -8.21
CA PHE A 21 9.14 1.09 -7.43
C PHE A 21 9.87 1.32 -6.10
N TYR A 22 10.43 0.26 -5.49
CA TYR A 22 11.27 0.33 -4.29
C TYR A 22 12.50 1.26 -4.44
N ARG A 23 12.93 1.55 -5.67
CA ARG A 23 14.05 2.48 -5.94
C ARG A 23 13.71 3.94 -5.67
N LEU A 24 12.43 4.28 -5.47
CA LEU A 24 12.00 5.62 -5.11
C LEU A 24 12.26 5.92 -3.63
N THR A 25 13.51 5.75 -3.17
CA THR A 25 13.91 5.84 -1.75
C THR A 25 13.72 7.23 -1.13
N SER A 26 13.54 8.26 -1.97
CA SER A 26 13.22 9.64 -1.54
C SER A 26 11.73 9.96 -1.53
N LEU A 27 10.86 9.01 -1.93
CA LEU A 27 9.41 9.21 -1.97
C LEU A 27 8.88 9.37 -0.54
N LYS A 28 8.14 10.45 -0.31
CA LYS A 28 7.52 10.80 0.98
C LYS A 28 6.02 10.68 0.95
N HIS A 29 5.39 10.94 -0.19
CA HIS A 29 3.94 10.90 -0.33
C HIS A 29 3.55 10.05 -1.52
N LEU A 30 2.69 9.05 -1.27
CA LEU A 30 2.02 8.28 -2.29
C LEU A 30 0.52 8.33 -2.03
N ARG A 31 -0.25 8.81 -3.01
CA ARG A 31 -1.71 8.73 -2.99
C ARG A 31 -2.21 7.83 -4.10
N LEU A 32 -3.05 6.87 -3.76
CA LEU A 32 -3.72 6.00 -4.72
C LEU A 32 -5.23 6.26 -4.73
N GLY A 33 -5.79 6.63 -3.58
CA GLY A 33 -7.23 6.82 -3.42
C GLY A 33 -8.02 5.51 -3.28
N ALA A 34 -9.18 5.63 -2.62
CA ALA A 34 -10.11 4.53 -2.36
C ALA A 34 -10.70 3.89 -3.63
N ASP A 35 -10.68 4.61 -4.74
CA ASP A 35 -11.18 4.20 -6.07
C ASP A 35 -10.10 3.58 -6.96
N THR A 36 -8.93 3.26 -6.39
CA THR A 36 -7.83 2.62 -7.12
C THR A 36 -8.24 1.26 -7.71
N SER A 37 -7.80 1.02 -8.94
CA SER A 37 -7.90 -0.29 -9.62
C SER A 37 -6.62 -1.13 -9.48
N LEU A 38 -5.69 -0.70 -8.62
CA LEU A 38 -4.45 -1.41 -8.34
C LEU A 38 -4.78 -2.78 -7.74
N ILE A 39 -4.21 -3.83 -8.32
CA ILE A 39 -4.46 -5.21 -7.85
C ILE A 39 -3.48 -5.64 -6.77
N ASP A 40 -2.32 -4.99 -6.68
CA ASP A 40 -1.24 -5.38 -5.80
C ASP A 40 -0.23 -4.24 -5.59
N MET A 41 0.38 -4.14 -4.41
CA MET A 41 1.56 -3.31 -4.21
C MET A 41 2.83 -4.00 -4.79
N PRO A 42 3.78 -3.24 -5.32
CA PRO A 42 4.97 -3.81 -5.95
C PRO A 42 5.85 -4.54 -4.91
N PRO A 43 6.67 -5.50 -5.34
CA PRO A 43 7.56 -6.22 -4.43
C PRO A 43 8.51 -5.25 -3.71
N ARG A 44 8.91 -5.61 -2.49
CA ARG A 44 9.84 -4.83 -1.65
C ARG A 44 9.31 -3.43 -1.30
N PHE A 45 7.98 -3.22 -1.27
CA PHE A 45 7.38 -1.93 -0.93
C PHE A 45 7.85 -1.37 0.42
N GLY A 46 8.12 -2.23 1.41
CA GLY A 46 8.64 -1.82 2.72
C GLY A 46 10.03 -1.15 2.69
N GLU A 47 10.74 -1.18 1.55
CA GLU A 47 12.01 -0.46 1.38
C GLU A 47 11.85 1.03 1.08
N LEU A 48 10.61 1.52 0.91
CA LEU A 48 10.30 2.94 0.82
C LEU A 48 10.38 3.61 2.20
N THR A 49 11.57 3.60 2.79
CA THR A 49 11.82 4.03 4.18
C THR A 49 11.57 5.53 4.43
N SER A 50 11.57 6.34 3.37
CA SER A 50 11.23 7.78 3.47
C SER A 50 9.73 8.06 3.39
N LEU A 51 8.88 7.04 3.19
CA LEU A 51 7.44 7.25 3.00
C LEU A 51 6.78 7.69 4.31
N GLN A 52 6.08 8.82 4.25
CA GLN A 52 5.41 9.46 5.38
C GLN A 52 3.89 9.45 5.21
N LEU A 53 3.40 9.52 3.97
CA LEU A 53 1.98 9.46 3.65
C LEU A 53 1.71 8.35 2.63
N LEU A 54 0.78 7.49 3.01
CA LEU A 54 0.13 6.51 2.16
C LEU A 54 -1.35 6.47 2.55
N ASP A 55 -2.25 6.76 1.63
CA ASP A 55 -3.69 6.75 1.89
C ASP A 55 -4.32 5.36 1.70
N THR A 56 -3.76 4.55 0.80
CA THR A 56 -4.28 3.22 0.44
C THR A 56 -3.15 2.20 0.28
N PHE A 57 -3.34 0.98 0.79
CA PHE A 57 -2.44 -0.17 0.58
C PHE A 57 -3.23 -1.37 0.07
N VAL A 58 -2.74 -2.01 -1.00
CA VAL A 58 -3.39 -3.18 -1.61
C VAL A 58 -2.57 -4.44 -1.35
N VAL A 59 -3.15 -5.38 -0.62
CA VAL A 59 -2.61 -6.72 -0.39
C VAL A 59 -3.05 -7.65 -1.53
N GLY A 60 -2.13 -7.96 -2.45
CA GLY A 60 -2.32 -8.95 -3.51
C GLY A 60 -1.43 -10.17 -3.31
N GLU A 61 -0.86 -10.71 -4.39
CA GLU A 61 -0.07 -11.95 -4.35
C GLU A 61 1.41 -11.71 -3.99
N ASN A 62 1.92 -10.49 -4.23
CA ASN A 62 3.36 -10.18 -4.12
C ASN A 62 3.76 -9.49 -2.81
N ASN A 63 2.83 -9.23 -1.91
CA ASN A 63 3.11 -8.63 -0.60
C ASN A 63 2.13 -9.13 0.48
N GLY A 64 2.55 -8.93 1.72
CA GLY A 64 1.69 -9.04 2.90
C GLY A 64 1.76 -7.75 3.71
N LEU A 65 1.04 -7.74 4.82
CA LEU A 65 1.00 -6.60 5.74
C LEU A 65 2.32 -6.37 6.47
N ASP A 66 3.21 -7.37 6.46
CA ASP A 66 4.58 -7.27 6.96
C ASP A 66 5.38 -6.19 6.21
N ALA A 67 5.05 -5.88 4.95
CA ALA A 67 5.63 -4.78 4.19
C ALA A 67 5.39 -3.40 4.82
N LEU A 68 4.38 -3.26 5.69
CA LEU A 68 4.10 -2.05 6.45
C LEU A 68 4.84 -1.99 7.79
N SER A 69 5.53 -3.07 8.18
CA SER A 69 6.25 -3.14 9.46
C SER A 69 7.34 -2.10 9.51
N GLY A 70 7.34 -1.28 10.57
CA GLY A 70 8.33 -0.22 10.74
C GLY A 70 8.08 1.05 9.91
N MET A 71 7.04 1.10 9.08
CA MET A 71 6.65 2.33 8.39
C MET A 71 5.94 3.28 9.36
N ASN A 72 6.40 4.53 9.43
CA ASN A 72 5.76 5.60 10.20
C ASN A 72 4.84 6.41 9.29
N LEU A 73 3.66 5.85 8.99
CA LEU A 73 2.66 6.45 8.11
C LEU A 73 1.71 7.36 8.90
N ALA A 74 1.25 8.44 8.27
CA ALA A 74 0.22 9.31 8.81
C ALA A 74 -1.10 8.55 9.12
N GLU A 75 -1.88 9.08 10.05
CA GLU A 75 -2.90 8.37 10.85
C GLU A 75 -3.87 7.46 10.08
N THR A 76 -4.35 7.86 8.91
CA THR A 76 -5.36 7.08 8.16
C THR A 76 -4.74 6.35 6.98
N LEU A 77 -4.78 5.02 7.04
CA LEU A 77 -4.46 4.11 5.93
C LEU A 77 -5.65 3.18 5.69
N GLU A 78 -6.13 3.13 4.45
CA GLU A 78 -7.08 2.13 3.99
C GLU A 78 -6.35 0.92 3.43
N ILE A 79 -6.81 -0.28 3.78
CA ILE A 79 -6.18 -1.53 3.33
C ILE A 79 -7.23 -2.35 2.59
N TYR A 80 -6.87 -2.78 1.38
CA TYR A 80 -7.69 -3.63 0.53
C TYR A 80 -7.01 -4.98 0.34
N PHE A 81 -7.75 -6.07 0.46
CA PHE A 81 -7.26 -7.41 0.17
C PHE A 81 -7.80 -7.85 -1.18
N LYS A 82 -6.92 -8.02 -2.17
CA LYS A 82 -7.26 -8.54 -3.50
C LYS A 82 -6.81 -10.00 -3.70
N LYS A 83 -6.14 -10.57 -2.70
CA LYS A 83 -5.78 -12.00 -2.63
C LYS A 83 -7.03 -12.88 -2.45
N GLN A 84 -6.99 -14.13 -2.96
CA GLN A 84 -8.11 -15.07 -2.87
C GLN A 84 -8.60 -15.30 -1.41
N ARG A 85 -9.92 -15.46 -1.24
CA ARG A 85 -10.70 -15.31 0.01
C ARG A 85 -10.18 -16.00 1.28
N GLU A 86 -9.46 -17.10 1.20
CA GLU A 86 -9.04 -17.84 2.40
C GLU A 86 -7.83 -17.23 3.13
N SER A 87 -6.93 -16.50 2.44
CA SER A 87 -5.73 -15.96 3.10
C SER A 87 -5.90 -14.52 3.59
N GLY A 88 -6.67 -13.69 2.89
CA GLY A 88 -6.82 -12.26 3.22
C GLY A 88 -7.50 -12.02 4.57
N VAL A 89 -8.52 -12.84 4.90
CA VAL A 89 -9.21 -12.77 6.21
C VAL A 89 -8.26 -13.14 7.35
N SER A 90 -7.38 -14.14 7.14
CA SER A 90 -6.40 -14.56 8.16
C SER A 90 -5.36 -13.47 8.43
N GLU A 91 -4.87 -12.77 7.40
CA GLU A 91 -3.92 -11.66 7.55
C GLU A 91 -4.55 -10.43 8.19
N ALA A 92 -5.76 -10.03 7.77
CA ALA A 92 -6.48 -8.91 8.37
C ALA A 92 -6.72 -9.12 9.87
N THR A 93 -7.03 -10.35 10.28
CA THR A 93 -7.27 -10.71 11.68
C THR A 93 -5.97 -10.75 12.51
N LYS A 94 -4.84 -11.11 11.89
CA LYS A 94 -3.51 -11.12 12.55
C LYS A 94 -2.89 -9.74 12.66
N ALA A 95 -3.20 -8.84 11.75
CA ALA A 95 -2.60 -7.52 11.71
C ALA A 95 -3.24 -6.62 12.77
N ASN A 96 -2.59 -6.55 13.94
CA ASN A 96 -2.92 -5.64 15.04
C ASN A 96 -2.59 -4.18 14.66
N LEU A 97 -3.33 -3.63 13.70
CA LEU A 97 -3.10 -2.31 13.14
C LEU A 97 -3.90 -1.27 13.93
N LYS A 98 -3.36 -0.86 15.09
CA LYS A 98 -3.94 0.23 15.91
C LYS A 98 -4.15 1.47 15.03
N GLY A 99 -5.40 1.91 14.91
CA GLY A 99 -5.78 3.14 14.21
C GLY A 99 -5.98 3.02 12.69
N LYS A 100 -5.79 1.85 12.08
CA LYS A 100 -5.97 1.69 10.63
C LYS A 100 -7.36 1.12 10.31
N LYS A 101 -8.04 1.71 9.33
CA LYS A 101 -9.37 1.27 8.92
C LYS A 101 -9.24 0.10 7.94
N LEU A 102 -9.52 -1.10 8.44
CA LEU A 102 -9.56 -2.32 7.63
C LEU A 102 -10.88 -2.37 6.85
N THR A 103 -10.81 -2.45 5.52
CA THR A 103 -12.00 -2.63 4.66
C THR A 103 -11.80 -3.88 3.83
N ALA A 104 -12.48 -4.97 4.18
CA ALA A 104 -12.50 -6.19 3.38
C ALA A 104 -13.60 -6.07 2.30
N LEU A 105 -13.21 -6.08 1.02
CA LEU A 105 -14.11 -6.12 -0.14
C LEU A 105 -13.71 -7.27 -1.06
#